data_AF-A0A0B7HV62-F1
#
_entry.id   AF-A0A0B7HV62-F1
#
_cell.length_a   1.000
_cell.length_b   1.000
_cell.length_c   1.000
_cell.angle_alpha   90.00
_cell.angle_beta   90.00
_cell.angle_gamma   90.00
#
_symmetry.space_group_name_H-M   'P 1'
#
loop_
_entity.id
_entity.type
_entity.pdbx_description
1 polymer ?
#
loop_
_entity_poly.entity_id
_entity_poly.type
_entity_poly.pdbx_seq_one_letter_code
_entity_poly.pdbx_strand_id
1 'polypeptide(L)' 'MMLLLGAIAPEMQNKGLDAVLATKLFASALTLGFQEIDSHLIMEKNLKMRSEIERLPNHKLYKEYTIYKRKF' A
#
# COMPACT_ATOMS: atom_id res chain seq x y z
N MET A 1 -6.13 -5.51 9.16
CA MET A 1 -5.43 -4.33 9.75
C MET A 1 -4.97 -3.45 8.61
N MET A 2 -5.11 -2.12 8.71
CA MET A 2 -4.82 -1.21 7.58
C MET A 2 -3.34 -0.81 7.53
N LEU A 3 -2.68 -1.05 6.40
CA LEU A 3 -1.33 -0.58 6.11
C LEU A 3 -1.32 0.91 5.84
N LEU A 4 -0.76 1.66 6.77
CA LEU A 4 -0.40 3.06 6.55
C LEU A 4 1.08 3.13 6.19
N LEU A 5 1.40 2.83 4.93
CA LEU A 5 2.71 3.20 4.40
C LEU A 5 2.67 4.71 4.10
N GLY A 6 3.57 5.46 4.74
CA GLY A 6 3.71 6.89 4.51
C GLY A 6 4.17 7.21 3.08
N ALA A 7 4.09 8.48 2.71
CA ALA A 7 4.68 8.97 1.47
C ALA A 7 6.21 9.16 1.62
N ILE A 8 6.93 8.99 0.51
CA ILE A 8 8.36 9.30 0.45
C ILE A 8 8.53 10.65 -0.22
N ALA A 9 9.30 11.54 0.42
CA ALA A 9 9.68 12.83 -0.13
C ALA A 9 10.21 12.66 -1.57
N PRO A 10 9.79 13.48 -2.55
CA PRO A 10 10.15 13.30 -3.96
C PRO A 10 11.65 13.09 -4.20
N GLU A 11 12.48 13.80 -3.45
CA GLU A 11 13.96 13.80 -3.53
C GLU A 11 14.60 12.49 -3.03
N MET A 12 13.82 11.69 -2.32
CA MET A 12 14.22 10.43 -1.70
C MET A 12 13.58 9.21 -2.39
N GLN A 13 12.77 9.42 -3.43
CA GLN A 13 12.17 8.34 -4.23
C GLN A 13 13.22 7.58 -5.05
N ASN A 14 12.86 6.39 -5.54
CA ASN A 14 13.72 5.49 -6.33
C ASN A 14 14.96 4.95 -5.59
N LYS A 15 15.01 5.10 -4.27
CA LYS A 15 16.08 4.55 -3.40
C LYS A 15 15.64 3.27 -2.67
N GLY A 16 14.46 2.74 -2.98
CA GLY A 16 13.88 1.55 -2.31
C GLY A 16 13.47 1.77 -0.86
N LEU A 17 13.33 3.02 -0.41
CA LEU A 17 12.95 3.35 0.96
C LEU A 17 11.54 2.85 1.31
N ASP A 18 10.65 2.77 0.34
CA ASP A 18 9.30 2.21 0.43
C ASP A 18 9.36 0.73 0.77
N ALA A 19 10.15 -0.04 0.02
CA ALA A 19 10.35 -1.45 0.27
C ALA A 19 10.96 -1.69 1.67
N VAL A 20 11.96 -0.90 2.07
CA VAL A 20 12.56 -1.00 3.41
C VAL A 20 11.52 -0.72 4.50
N LEU A 21 10.71 0.32 4.37
CA LEU A 21 9.64 0.62 5.31
C LEU A 21 8.59 -0.50 5.36
N ALA A 22 8.22 -1.06 4.21
CA ALA A 22 7.30 -2.18 4.13
C ALA A 22 7.85 -3.43 4.84
N THR A 23 9.12 -3.78 4.66
CA THR A 23 9.72 -4.95 5.35
C THR A 23 9.69 -4.81 6.87
N LYS A 24 9.97 -3.61 7.41
CA LYS A 24 9.90 -3.37 8.86
C LYS A 24 8.49 -3.44 9.38
N LEU A 25 7.53 -2.93 8.61
CA LEU A 25 6.12 -3.00 8.96
C LEU A 25 5.63 -4.45 8.97
N PHE A 26 5.94 -5.24 7.94
CA PHE A 26 5.59 -6.66 7.89
C PHE A 26 6.24 -7.45 9.01
N ALA A 27 7.51 -7.20 9.32
CA ALA A 27 8.19 -7.86 10.43
C ALA A 27 7.49 -7.59 11.78
N SER A 28 7.07 -6.34 12.02
CA SER A 28 6.30 -5.99 13.21
C SER A 28 4.94 -6.69 13.24
N ALA A 29 4.24 -6.73 12.09
CA ALA A 29 2.95 -7.39 11.99
C ALA A 29 3.04 -8.91 12.24
N LEU A 30 4.07 -9.57 11.69
CA LEU A 30 4.34 -10.99 11.93
C LEU A 30 4.66 -11.26 13.40
N THR A 31 5.44 -10.39 14.04
CA THR A 31 5.78 -10.50 15.47
C THR A 31 4.54 -10.42 16.37
N LEU A 32 3.54 -9.63 15.95
CA LEU A 32 2.27 -9.49 16.64
C LEU A 32 1.24 -10.59 16.27
N GLY A 33 1.63 -11.55 15.42
CA GLY A 33 0.79 -12.69 15.05
C GLY A 33 -0.30 -12.39 14.02
N PHE A 34 -0.19 -11.29 13.25
CA PHE A 34 -1.14 -10.98 12.20
C PHE A 34 -0.98 -11.92 10.99
N GLN A 35 -2.11 -12.42 10.48
CA GLN A 35 -2.16 -13.30 9.31
C GLN A 35 -2.62 -12.57 8.04
N GLU A 36 -3.43 -11.52 8.21
CA GLU A 36 -4.02 -10.76 7.11
C GLU A 36 -3.81 -9.26 7.30
N ILE A 37 -3.52 -8.59 6.19
CA ILE A 37 -3.18 -7.18 6.15
C ILE A 37 -3.88 -6.56 4.94
N ASP A 38 -4.57 -5.44 5.18
CA ASP A 38 -5.27 -4.67 4.17
C ASP A 38 -4.43 -3.46 3.76
N SER A 39 -4.38 -3.13 2.47
CA SER A 39 -3.82 -1.83 2.06
C SER A 39 -4.76 -0.69 2.46
N HIS A 40 -4.22 0.52 2.61
CA HIS A 40 -5.03 1.73 2.57
C HIS A 40 -5.67 1.91 1.18
N LEU A 41 -6.58 2.89 1.06
CA LEU A 41 -7.16 3.28 -0.22
C LEU A 41 -6.06 3.83 -1.14
N ILE A 42 -5.68 3.05 -2.16
CA ILE A 42 -4.73 3.46 -3.19
C ILE A 42 -5.53 3.93 -4.40
N MET A 43 -5.21 5.12 -4.90
CA MET A 43 -5.81 5.60 -6.16
C MET A 43 -5.46 4.67 -7.31
N GLU A 44 -6.45 4.32 -8.13
CA GLU A 44 -6.30 3.43 -9.30
C GLU A 44 -5.18 3.87 -10.25
N LYS A 45 -5.04 5.19 -10.45
CA LYS A 45 -4.03 5.81 -11.32
C LYS A 45 -2.65 5.97 -10.68
N ASN A 46 -2.50 5.70 -9.38
CA ASN A 46 -1.19 5.75 -8.71
C ASN A 46 -0.42 4.46 -8.96
N LEU A 47 0.09 4.32 -10.19
CA LEU A 47 0.82 3.12 -10.64
C LEU A 47 2.07 2.85 -9.79
N LYS A 48 2.72 3.91 -9.26
CA LYS A 48 3.91 3.77 -8.40
C LYS A 48 3.55 2.98 -7.13
N MET A 49 2.54 3.42 -6.40
CA MET A 49 2.14 2.75 -5.15
C MET A 49 1.45 1.41 -5.43
N ARG A 50 0.66 1.31 -6.50
CA ARG A 50 0.09 0.02 -6.91
C ARG A 50 1.16 -1.03 -7.18
N SER A 51 2.23 -0.66 -7.88
CA SER A 51 3.34 -1.56 -8.18
C SER A 51 3.95 -2.16 -6.92
N GLU A 52 4.05 -1.41 -5.82
CA GLU A 52 4.58 -1.91 -4.55
C GLU A 52 3.70 -3.01 -3.93
N ILE A 53 2.37 -2.89 -4.02
CA ILE A 53 1.44 -3.94 -3.53
C ILE A 53 1.37 -5.11 -4.51
N GLU A 54 1.27 -4.84 -5.81
CA GLU A 54 1.14 -5.86 -6.86
C GLU A 54 2.41 -6.71 -7.01
N ARG A 55 3.56 -6.23 -6.52
CA ARG A 55 4.80 -7.02 -6.44
C ARG A 55 4.83 -7.99 -5.25
N LEU A 56 3.97 -7.82 -4.25
CA LEU A 56 3.96 -8.71 -3.09
C LEU A 56 3.39 -10.09 -3.47
N PRO A 57 3.99 -11.17 -2.94
CA PRO A 57 3.39 -12.49 -3.07
C PRO A 57 2.05 -12.52 -2.35
N ASN A 58 1.05 -13.16 -2.95
CA ASN A 58 -0.31 -13.30 -2.42
C ASN A 58 -1.12 -12.00 -2.30
N HIS A 59 -0.73 -10.93 -3.00
CA HIS A 59 -1.60 -9.75 -3.09
C HIS A 59 -2.92 -10.11 -3.81
N LYS A 60 -4.02 -9.52 -3.34
CA LYS A 60 -5.34 -9.69 -3.96
C LYS A 60 -6.09 -8.38 -3.93
N LEU A 61 -6.55 -7.91 -5.10
CA LEU A 61 -7.51 -6.82 -5.17
C LEU A 61 -8.86 -7.33 -4.65
N TYR A 62 -9.25 -6.87 -3.46
CA TYR A 62 -10.50 -7.29 -2.82
C TYR A 62 -11.63 -6.26 -2.95
N LYS A 63 -11.32 -4.96 -2.94
CA LYS A 63 -12.30 -3.87 -3.00
C LYS A 63 -11.84 -2.76 -3.94
N GLU A 64 -12.76 -2.33 -4.80
CA GLU A 64 -12.60 -1.18 -5.68
C GLU A 64 -13.70 -0.17 -5.40
N TYR A 65 -13.35 1.11 -5.36
CA TYR A 65 -14.28 2.19 -5.05
C TYR A 65 -14.29 3.20 -6.19
N THR A 66 -15.47 3.49 -6.72
CA THR A 66 -15.68 4.54 -7.71
C THR A 66 -16.47 5.68 -7.08
N ILE A 67 -15.90 6.89 -7.10
CA ILE A 67 -16.58 8.08 -6.58
C ILE A 67 -17.42 8.70 -7.69
N TYR A 68 -18.73 8.76 -7.49
CA TYR A 68 -19.65 9.44 -8.39
C TYR A 68 -19.99 10.83 -7.85
N LYS A 69 -20.03 11.83 -8.73
CA LYS A 69 -20.46 13.19 -8.40
C LYS A 69 -21.78 13.48 -9.10
N ARG A 70 -22.79 13.90 -8.34
CA ARG A 70 -24.04 14.43 -8.92
C ARG A 70 -23.74 15.76 -9.61
N LYS A 71 -24.05 15.86 -10.91
CA LYS A 71 -24.09 17.14 -11.61
C LYS A 71 -25.33 17.90 -11.13
N PHE A 72 -25.13 19.14 -10.70
CA PHE A 72 -26.19 20.12 -10.54
C PHE A 72 -26.36 20.86 -11.86
#